data_AF-A0A534TNI4-F1
#
_entry.id   AF-A0A534TNI4-F1
#
_cell.length_a   1.000
_cell.length_b   1.000
_cell.length_c   1.000
_cell.angle_alpha   90.00
_cell.angle_beta   90.00
_cell.angle_gamma   90.00
#
_symmetry.space_group_name_H-M   'P 1'
#
loop_
_entity.id
_entity.type
_entity.pdbx_description
1 polymer ?
#
loop_
_entity_poly.entity_id
_entity_poly.type
_entity_poly.pdbx_seq_one_letter_code
_entity_poly.pdbx_strand_id
1 'polypeptide(L)'
;MALACAACAPVMHQARRAPDAPPSARELESQQRVANCPVNAGLFVPGVLQMCRGRKTEGTVLASLGVAELGAAVAGGAANGFSSSAAGVPLIALGDLWTLSVIDVALEEQRAARLSYVPQESLAELARAPFSFEVLSRSSVWAGIAGSLAAGILVSAIIDHGIDTSNAGKRPVIFGREMNSAVGYPLAAAVGVGLFEHVAVAEEMAFRGALQSSWARSLDETRAWAYASLVFGAAHGSNVLFLDRGQRLTYLAVGLPFITLLGGYLGLAYRWNDYSLAPSVAIHFWYDFLIEAFAFVTDPKNSPLALSWGMPF
;
A
#
# COMPACT_ATOMS: atom_id res chain seq x y z
N MET A 1 -12.05 -13.71 23.26
CA MET A 1 -13.37 -13.19 22.82
C MET A 1 -13.29 -11.81 22.14
N ALA A 2 -12.36 -10.91 22.50
CA ALA A 2 -12.24 -9.59 21.85
C ALA A 2 -11.66 -9.59 20.41
N LEU A 3 -10.75 -10.52 20.07
CA LEU A 3 -10.20 -10.61 18.69
C LEU A 3 -11.23 -11.10 17.65
N ALA A 4 -12.20 -11.93 18.05
CA ALA A 4 -13.23 -12.42 17.13
C ALA A 4 -14.26 -11.35 16.77
N CYS A 5 -14.53 -10.38 17.65
CA CYS A 5 -15.45 -9.28 17.36
C CYS A 5 -14.85 -8.20 16.44
N ALA A 6 -13.52 -8.04 16.42
CA ALA A 6 -12.84 -7.07 15.55
C ALA A 6 -12.85 -7.50 14.06
N ALA A 7 -12.93 -8.80 13.79
CA ALA A 7 -13.00 -9.37 12.44
C ALA A 7 -14.40 -9.27 11.79
N CYS A 8 -15.43 -8.86 12.56
CA CYS A 8 -16.81 -8.77 12.09
C CYS A 8 -17.31 -7.33 11.92
N ALA A 9 -16.49 -6.32 12.25
CA ALA A 9 -16.87 -4.94 11.99
C ALA A 9 -16.83 -4.65 10.48
N PRO A 10 -17.87 -4.01 9.91
CA PRO A 10 -17.85 -3.64 8.50
C PRO A 10 -16.68 -2.69 8.24
N VAL A 11 -15.94 -2.97 7.17
CA VAL A 11 -14.79 -2.16 6.72
C VAL A 11 -15.10 -1.44 5.42
N MET A 12 -16.13 -1.87 4.70
CA MET A 12 -16.55 -1.24 3.45
C MET A 12 -17.56 -0.14 3.72
N HIS A 13 -17.28 1.06 3.19
CA HIS A 13 -18.17 2.20 3.30
C HIS A 13 -18.32 2.87 1.95
N GLN A 14 -19.57 3.09 1.53
CA GLN A 14 -19.86 3.72 0.25
C GLN A 14 -19.58 5.22 0.30
N ALA A 15 -18.98 5.76 -0.76
CA ALA A 15 -18.81 7.20 -0.90
C ALA A 15 -20.14 7.88 -1.26
N ARG A 16 -20.25 9.17 -0.91
CA ARG A 16 -21.28 10.05 -1.47
C ARG A 16 -21.16 10.09 -2.99
N ARG A 17 -22.27 9.88 -3.70
CA ARG A 17 -22.32 10.06 -5.16
C ARG A 17 -23.13 11.29 -5.57
N ALA A 18 -24.26 11.51 -4.92
CA ALA A 18 -25.17 12.60 -5.23
C ALA A 18 -24.95 13.80 -4.28
N PRO A 19 -24.95 15.05 -4.77
CA PRO A 19 -24.79 16.23 -3.93
C PRO A 19 -25.87 16.39 -2.85
N ASP A 20 -27.08 15.91 -3.13
CA ASP A 20 -28.26 16.00 -2.27
C ASP A 20 -28.41 14.84 -1.26
N ALA A 21 -27.51 13.84 -1.31
CA ALA A 21 -27.54 12.74 -0.35
C ALA A 21 -27.40 13.27 1.11
N PRO A 22 -28.07 12.65 2.10
CA PRO A 22 -27.88 13.04 3.49
C PRO A 22 -26.42 12.86 3.93
N PRO A 23 -25.90 13.69 4.84
CA PRO A 23 -24.53 13.57 5.31
C PRO A 23 -24.32 12.25 6.06
N SER A 24 -23.21 11.57 5.77
CA SER A 24 -22.80 10.39 6.51
C SER A 24 -22.29 10.76 7.90
N ALA A 25 -22.31 9.81 8.84
CA ALA A 25 -21.71 10.03 10.17
C ALA A 25 -20.23 10.44 10.07
N ARG A 26 -19.47 9.84 9.13
CA ARG A 26 -18.06 10.15 8.89
C ARG A 26 -17.86 11.55 8.32
N GLU A 27 -18.74 12.02 7.44
CA GLU A 27 -18.70 13.40 6.93
C GLU A 27 -18.94 14.42 8.05
N LEU A 28 -19.89 14.14 8.95
CA LEU A 28 -20.17 14.98 10.13
C LEU A 28 -19.00 15.00 11.12
N GLU A 29 -18.40 13.84 11.41
CA GLU A 29 -17.19 13.75 12.23
C GLU A 29 -16.03 14.54 11.61
N SER A 30 -15.80 14.39 10.30
CA SER A 30 -14.73 15.08 9.58
C SER A 30 -14.93 16.60 9.64
N GLN A 31 -16.16 17.08 9.47
CA GLN A 31 -16.50 18.50 9.56
C GLN A 31 -16.17 19.09 10.93
N GLN A 32 -16.48 18.37 12.01
CA GLN A 32 -16.13 18.79 13.37
C GLN A 32 -14.62 18.83 13.59
N ARG A 33 -13.89 17.81 13.12
CA ARG A 33 -12.43 17.69 13.28
C ARG A 33 -11.66 18.76 12.53
N VAL A 34 -12.05 19.03 11.28
CA VAL A 34 -11.43 20.06 10.43
C VAL A 34 -11.60 21.45 11.04
N ALA A 35 -12.77 21.76 11.60
CA ALA A 35 -13.03 23.05 12.25
C ALA A 35 -12.11 23.31 13.47
N ASN A 36 -11.62 22.25 14.13
CA ASN A 36 -10.78 22.36 15.31
C ASN A 36 -9.29 22.59 15.00
N CYS A 37 -8.81 22.18 13.82
CA CYS A 37 -7.40 22.31 13.44
C CYS A 37 -7.23 22.48 11.91
N PRO A 38 -7.00 23.72 11.43
CA PRO A 38 -6.75 23.97 10.00
C PRO A 38 -5.35 23.49 9.57
N VAL A 39 -5.22 23.11 8.29
CA VAL A 39 -4.07 22.40 7.66
C VAL A 39 -2.74 23.19 7.59
N ASN A 40 -2.62 24.30 8.33
CA ASN A 40 -1.45 25.18 8.22
C ASN A 40 -0.28 24.73 9.11
N ALA A 41 -0.45 23.66 9.91
CA ALA A 41 0.51 23.24 10.92
C ALA A 41 0.96 21.77 10.73
N GLY A 42 2.23 21.56 10.39
CA GLY A 42 2.92 20.30 10.71
C GLY A 42 2.82 19.15 9.72
N LEU A 43 3.05 19.40 8.42
CA LEU A 43 3.21 18.34 7.41
C LEU A 43 4.50 17.51 7.56
N PHE A 44 5.42 17.91 8.45
CA PHE A 44 6.76 17.31 8.52
C PHE A 44 6.86 16.04 9.35
N VAL A 45 5.86 15.67 10.16
CA VAL A 45 5.89 14.44 10.97
C VAL A 45 4.58 13.69 10.76
N PRO A 46 4.60 12.40 10.34
CA PRO A 46 3.40 11.61 10.22
C PRO A 46 2.58 11.63 11.51
N GLY A 47 1.26 11.78 11.42
CA GLY A 47 0.37 11.70 12.59
C GLY A 47 0.14 13.00 13.37
N VAL A 48 0.95 14.05 13.19
CA VAL A 48 0.78 15.30 13.95
C VAL A 48 -0.54 15.99 13.65
N LEU A 49 -0.92 16.07 12.38
CA LEU A 49 -2.20 16.66 11.96
C LEU A 49 -3.40 15.84 12.48
N GLN A 50 -3.26 14.51 12.52
CA GLN A 50 -4.25 13.61 13.10
C GLN A 50 -4.45 13.87 14.59
N MET A 51 -3.36 14.03 15.35
CA MET A 51 -3.44 14.42 16.76
C MET A 51 -4.10 15.78 16.94
N CYS A 52 -3.75 16.76 16.10
CA CYS A 52 -4.32 18.10 16.12
C CYS A 52 -5.83 18.09 15.88
N ARG A 53 -6.30 17.23 14.97
CA ARG A 53 -7.72 16.98 14.68
C ARG A 53 -8.43 16.07 15.69
N GLY A 54 -7.80 15.82 16.84
CA GLY A 54 -8.40 15.05 17.94
C GLY A 54 -8.27 13.54 17.81
N ARG A 55 -7.67 13.01 16.73
CA ARG A 55 -7.42 11.56 16.53
C ARG A 55 -6.11 11.13 17.18
N LYS A 56 -6.02 11.36 18.49
CA LYS A 56 -4.77 11.21 19.27
C LYS A 56 -4.13 9.84 19.14
N THR A 57 -4.90 8.76 19.25
CA THR A 57 -4.38 7.39 19.17
C THR A 57 -3.75 7.12 17.82
N GLU A 58 -4.47 7.40 16.73
CA GLU A 58 -4.00 7.15 15.37
C GLU A 58 -2.78 8.02 15.04
N GLY A 59 -2.81 9.30 15.39
CA GLY A 59 -1.69 10.19 15.18
C GLY A 59 -0.46 9.82 16.02
N THR A 60 -0.64 9.30 17.24
CA THR A 60 0.47 8.80 18.06
C THR A 60 1.08 7.55 17.43
N VAL A 61 0.27 6.63 16.90
CA VAL A 61 0.75 5.43 16.20
C VAL A 61 1.57 5.82 14.98
N LEU A 62 1.03 6.67 14.10
CA LEU A 62 1.75 7.15 12.90
C LEU A 62 3.07 7.86 13.25
N ALA A 63 3.06 8.73 14.26
CA ALA A 63 4.26 9.44 14.70
C ALA A 63 5.31 8.47 15.29
N SER A 64 4.88 7.50 16.08
CA SER A 64 5.76 6.50 16.69
C SER A 64 6.40 5.60 15.63
N LEU A 65 5.61 5.14 14.67
CA LEU A 65 6.11 4.38 13.52
C LEU A 65 7.09 5.22 12.70
N GLY A 66 6.76 6.48 12.40
CA GLY A 66 7.65 7.37 11.65
C GLY A 66 9.00 7.59 12.34
N VAL A 67 9.01 7.76 13.67
CA VAL A 67 10.26 7.86 14.45
C VAL A 67 11.02 6.53 14.45
N ALA A 68 10.32 5.41 14.56
CA ALA A 68 10.94 4.08 14.54
C ALA A 68 11.61 3.80 13.18
N GLU A 69 10.94 4.07 12.07
CA GLU A 69 11.47 3.88 10.72
C GLU A 69 12.67 4.79 10.44
N LEU A 70 12.59 6.07 10.84
CA LEU A 70 13.72 6.98 10.74
C LEU A 70 14.92 6.50 11.58
N GLY A 71 14.66 6.04 12.80
CA GLY A 71 15.69 5.48 13.67
C GLY A 71 16.33 4.22 13.09
N ALA A 72 15.52 3.32 12.53
CA ALA A 72 15.99 2.12 11.85
C ALA A 72 16.81 2.46 10.60
N ALA A 73 16.39 3.42 9.78
CA ALA A 73 17.14 3.90 8.63
C ALA A 73 18.52 4.46 9.02
N VAL A 74 18.57 5.29 10.06
CA VAL A 74 19.83 5.90 10.54
C VAL A 74 20.75 4.84 11.13
N ALA A 75 20.23 3.94 11.96
CA ALA A 75 21.04 2.86 12.54
C ALA A 75 21.55 1.88 11.47
N GLY A 76 20.67 1.48 10.54
CA GLY A 76 21.01 0.62 9.40
C GLY A 76 22.04 1.27 8.49
N GLY A 77 21.88 2.55 8.17
CA GLY A 77 22.83 3.31 7.36
C GLY A 77 24.18 3.55 8.03
N ALA A 78 24.20 3.83 9.34
CA ALA A 78 25.43 3.99 10.10
C ALA A 78 26.23 2.68 10.20
N ALA A 79 25.56 1.54 10.30
CA ALA A 79 26.21 0.23 10.41
C ALA A 79 26.62 -0.36 9.04
N ASN A 80 25.85 -0.11 7.97
CA ASN A 80 25.96 -0.83 6.70
C ASN A 80 26.08 0.06 5.46
N GLY A 81 26.13 1.38 5.64
CA GLY A 81 26.10 2.38 4.56
C GLY A 81 24.69 2.80 4.18
N PHE A 82 24.49 4.09 3.91
CA PHE A 82 23.18 4.69 3.58
C PHE A 82 22.61 4.27 2.21
N SER A 83 23.42 3.64 1.36
CA SER A 83 22.97 3.04 0.10
C SER A 83 22.50 1.59 0.26
N SER A 84 22.56 1.01 1.47
CA SER A 84 22.16 -0.38 1.72
C SER A 84 20.65 -0.52 1.94
N SER A 85 20.14 -1.73 1.72
CA SER A 85 18.74 -2.10 2.03
C SER A 85 18.38 -1.89 3.50
N ALA A 86 19.35 -2.00 4.42
CA ALA A 86 19.16 -1.73 5.85
C ALA A 86 18.79 -0.26 6.14
N ALA A 87 19.17 0.68 5.27
CA ALA A 87 18.72 2.07 5.32
C ALA A 87 17.53 2.33 4.41
N GLY A 88 17.51 1.72 3.21
CA GLY A 88 16.50 1.97 2.18
C GLY A 88 15.10 1.51 2.57
N VAL A 89 14.93 0.29 3.09
CA VAL A 89 13.60 -0.25 3.41
C VAL A 89 12.86 0.60 4.47
N PRO A 90 13.48 0.96 5.61
CA PRO A 90 12.83 1.86 6.56
C PRO A 90 12.54 3.26 6.00
N LEU A 91 13.37 3.78 5.09
CA LEU A 91 13.09 5.07 4.43
C LEU A 91 11.87 5.00 3.51
N ILE A 92 11.66 3.88 2.81
CA ILE A 92 10.45 3.65 2.01
C ILE A 92 9.22 3.61 2.94
N ALA A 93 9.29 2.82 4.01
CA ALA A 93 8.20 2.75 4.99
C ALA A 93 7.89 4.12 5.63
N LEU A 94 8.90 4.93 5.91
CA LEU A 94 8.72 6.32 6.36
C LEU A 94 8.01 7.17 5.30
N GLY A 95 8.37 7.02 4.03
CA GLY A 95 7.71 7.67 2.89
C GLY A 95 6.23 7.31 2.79
N ASP A 96 5.89 6.03 2.99
CA ASP A 96 4.51 5.56 2.99
C ASP A 96 3.73 6.14 4.17
N LEU A 97 4.31 6.15 5.38
CA LEU A 97 3.69 6.75 6.56
C LEU A 97 3.42 8.24 6.36
N TRP A 98 4.33 8.97 5.71
CA TRP A 98 4.09 10.35 5.33
C TRP A 98 2.95 10.48 4.33
N THR A 99 2.95 9.65 3.29
CA THR A 99 1.89 9.64 2.26
C THR A 99 0.53 9.35 2.90
N LEU A 100 0.42 8.30 3.72
CA LEU A 100 -0.77 7.96 4.51
C LEU A 100 -1.24 9.14 5.34
N SER A 101 -0.32 9.76 6.09
CA SER A 101 -0.64 10.87 6.98
C SER A 101 -1.16 12.08 6.21
N VAL A 102 -0.54 12.45 5.09
CA VAL A 102 -0.91 13.62 4.30
C VAL A 102 -2.20 13.38 3.55
N ILE A 103 -2.31 12.24 2.88
CA ILE A 103 -3.47 11.91 2.05
C ILE A 103 -4.71 11.69 2.93
N ASP A 104 -4.60 11.04 4.08
CA ASP A 104 -5.75 10.88 4.97
C ASP A 104 -6.31 12.24 5.43
N VAL A 105 -5.44 13.18 5.80
CA VAL A 105 -5.82 14.55 6.19
C VAL A 105 -6.53 15.25 5.03
N ALA A 106 -6.02 15.08 3.80
CA ALA A 106 -6.62 15.63 2.60
C ALA A 106 -7.99 15.00 2.30
N LEU A 107 -8.14 13.70 2.48
CA LEU A 107 -9.43 13.01 2.33
C LEU A 107 -10.42 13.43 3.42
N GLU A 108 -9.96 13.65 4.65
CA GLU A 108 -10.80 14.17 5.73
C GLU A 108 -11.30 15.60 5.45
N GLU A 109 -10.49 16.47 4.84
CA GLU A 109 -10.95 17.77 4.32
C GLU A 109 -12.03 17.59 3.25
N GLN A 110 -11.81 16.69 2.30
CA GLN A 110 -12.78 16.42 1.23
C GLN A 110 -14.09 15.81 1.76
N ARG A 111 -14.02 14.96 2.80
CA ARG A 111 -15.19 14.42 3.53
C ARG A 111 -15.93 15.53 4.27
N ALA A 112 -15.22 16.42 4.97
CA ALA A 112 -15.80 17.58 5.64
C ALA A 112 -16.54 18.51 4.67
N ALA A 113 -15.97 18.70 3.47
CA ALA A 113 -16.56 19.45 2.37
C ALA A 113 -17.65 18.68 1.62
N ARG A 114 -17.90 17.40 1.96
CA ARG A 114 -18.92 16.53 1.36
C ARG A 114 -18.79 16.41 -0.16
N LEU A 115 -17.55 16.33 -0.64
CA LEU A 115 -17.30 16.11 -2.06
C LEU A 115 -17.74 14.69 -2.47
N SER A 116 -18.29 14.55 -3.68
CA SER A 116 -18.62 13.24 -4.21
C SER A 116 -17.36 12.37 -4.40
N TYR A 117 -17.54 11.06 -4.35
CA TYR A 117 -16.54 10.01 -4.58
C TYR A 117 -15.42 9.93 -3.53
N VAL A 118 -15.54 10.61 -2.39
CA VAL A 118 -14.52 10.57 -1.33
C VAL A 118 -14.69 9.29 -0.49
N PRO A 119 -13.65 8.45 -0.34
CA PRO A 119 -13.69 7.28 0.54
C PRO A 119 -14.04 7.61 1.98
N GLN A 120 -14.71 6.70 2.67
CA GLN A 120 -15.24 6.92 4.02
C GLN A 120 -14.50 6.09 5.09
N GLU A 121 -13.68 5.15 4.66
CA GLU A 121 -12.86 4.31 5.52
C GLU A 121 -11.81 5.14 6.28
N SER A 122 -11.60 4.76 7.53
CA SER A 122 -10.47 5.17 8.37
C SER A 122 -9.24 4.31 8.07
N LEU A 123 -8.05 4.78 8.47
CA LEU A 123 -6.81 4.01 8.34
C LEU A 123 -6.91 2.63 9.01
N ALA A 124 -7.55 2.56 10.18
CA ALA A 124 -7.74 1.29 10.89
C ALA A 124 -8.71 0.33 10.18
N GLU A 125 -9.68 0.84 9.41
CA GLU A 125 -10.56 0.00 8.57
C GLU A 125 -9.81 -0.51 7.35
N LEU A 126 -8.97 0.33 6.72
CA LEU A 126 -8.14 -0.05 5.57
C LEU A 126 -7.07 -1.07 5.94
N ALA A 127 -6.40 -0.91 7.09
CA ALA A 127 -5.46 -1.89 7.65
C ALA A 127 -6.11 -3.28 7.84
N ARG A 128 -7.40 -3.31 8.23
CA ARG A 128 -8.16 -4.56 8.40
C ARG A 128 -8.73 -5.12 7.10
N ALA A 129 -8.79 -4.32 6.03
CA ALA A 129 -9.46 -4.69 4.80
C ALA A 129 -8.93 -5.99 4.17
N PRO A 130 -7.61 -6.26 4.10
CA PRO A 130 -7.10 -7.50 3.50
C PRO A 130 -7.56 -8.78 4.21
N PHE A 131 -7.89 -8.68 5.50
CA PHE A 131 -8.28 -9.83 6.32
C PHE A 131 -9.79 -9.88 6.59
N SER A 132 -10.55 -8.92 6.07
CA SER A 132 -11.99 -8.83 6.30
C SER A 132 -12.75 -9.84 5.46
N PHE A 133 -13.63 -10.60 6.10
CA PHE A 133 -14.54 -11.50 5.40
C PHE A 133 -15.46 -10.76 4.44
N GLU A 134 -15.92 -9.55 4.82
CA GLU A 134 -16.76 -8.71 3.95
C GLU A 134 -16.08 -8.45 2.60
N VAL A 135 -14.78 -8.16 2.62
CA VAL A 135 -13.99 -7.89 1.43
C VAL A 135 -13.65 -9.19 0.69
N LEU A 136 -13.13 -10.19 1.40
CA LEU A 136 -12.69 -11.46 0.82
C LEU A 136 -13.86 -12.32 0.29
N SER A 137 -15.10 -12.03 0.69
CA SER A 137 -16.29 -12.70 0.13
C SER A 137 -16.59 -12.29 -1.32
N ARG A 138 -16.00 -11.19 -1.81
CA ARG A 138 -16.26 -10.67 -3.16
C ARG A 138 -15.43 -11.42 -4.20
N SER A 139 -16.12 -11.94 -5.23
CA SER A 139 -15.46 -12.66 -6.33
C SER A 139 -14.45 -11.78 -7.11
N SER A 140 -14.71 -10.48 -7.23
CA SER A 140 -13.78 -9.53 -7.85
C SER A 140 -12.48 -9.38 -7.07
N VAL A 141 -12.48 -9.56 -5.74
CA VAL A 141 -11.25 -9.52 -4.96
C VAL A 141 -10.37 -10.73 -5.29
N TRP A 142 -10.95 -11.94 -5.30
CA TRP A 142 -10.21 -13.14 -5.68
C TRP A 142 -9.77 -13.15 -7.15
N ALA A 143 -10.60 -12.66 -8.06
CA ALA A 143 -10.23 -12.51 -9.46
C ALA A 143 -9.04 -11.55 -9.62
N GLY A 144 -9.03 -10.45 -8.86
CA GLY A 144 -7.90 -9.53 -8.76
C GLY A 144 -6.66 -10.23 -8.25
N ILE A 145 -6.71 -10.82 -7.06
CA ILE A 145 -5.56 -11.49 -6.41
C ILE A 145 -4.98 -12.59 -7.28
N ALA A 146 -5.81 -13.53 -7.75
CA ALA A 146 -5.32 -14.67 -8.53
C ALA A 146 -4.82 -14.23 -9.91
N GLY A 147 -5.53 -13.30 -10.55
CA GLY A 147 -5.16 -12.77 -11.86
C GLY A 147 -3.86 -11.98 -11.83
N SER A 148 -3.71 -11.07 -10.87
CA SER A 148 -2.50 -10.26 -10.70
C SER A 148 -1.31 -11.11 -10.27
N LEU A 149 -1.49 -12.07 -9.37
CA LEU A 149 -0.42 -12.98 -8.97
C LEU A 149 0.10 -13.82 -10.14
N ALA A 150 -0.81 -14.45 -10.89
CA ALA A 150 -0.42 -15.27 -12.04
C ALA A 150 0.29 -14.45 -13.12
N ALA A 151 -0.25 -13.26 -13.44
CA ALA A 151 0.36 -12.35 -14.40
C ALA A 151 1.70 -11.79 -13.88
N GLY A 152 1.79 -11.46 -12.59
CA GLY A 152 3.00 -10.99 -11.93
C GLY A 152 4.13 -12.02 -12.00
N ILE A 153 3.85 -13.28 -11.64
CA ILE A 153 4.83 -14.38 -11.76
C ILE A 153 5.31 -14.52 -13.21
N LEU A 154 4.40 -14.47 -14.19
CA LEU A 154 4.76 -14.56 -15.60
C LEU A 154 5.64 -13.39 -16.05
N VAL A 155 5.29 -12.16 -15.66
CA VAL A 155 6.03 -10.95 -16.02
C VAL A 155 7.41 -10.94 -15.36
N SER A 156 7.52 -11.32 -14.08
CA SER A 156 8.80 -11.50 -13.40
C SER A 156 9.67 -12.52 -14.13
N ALA A 157 9.13 -13.68 -14.49
CA ALA A 157 9.87 -14.69 -15.25
C ALA A 157 10.36 -14.19 -16.62
N ILE A 158 9.60 -13.30 -17.29
CA ILE A 158 10.03 -12.68 -18.56
C ILE A 158 11.17 -11.68 -18.33
N ILE A 159 11.07 -10.84 -17.28
CA ILE A 159 12.07 -9.82 -16.96
C ILE A 159 13.37 -10.46 -16.50
N ASP A 160 13.29 -11.50 -15.67
CA ASP A 160 14.44 -12.19 -15.06
C ASP A 160 14.97 -13.34 -15.91
N HIS A 161 14.41 -13.54 -17.12
CA HIS A 161 14.77 -14.62 -18.04
C HIS A 161 14.62 -16.04 -17.44
N GLY A 162 13.65 -16.20 -16.54
CA GLY A 162 13.34 -17.45 -15.86
C GLY A 162 12.95 -17.22 -14.41
N ILE A 163 12.67 -18.30 -13.69
CA ILE A 163 12.51 -18.29 -12.23
C ILE A 163 13.66 -19.11 -11.66
N ASP A 164 14.59 -18.46 -10.97
CA ASP A 164 15.66 -19.18 -10.29
C ASP A 164 15.09 -19.92 -9.07
N THR A 165 15.29 -21.22 -9.04
CA THR A 165 14.87 -22.12 -7.95
C THR A 165 16.05 -22.86 -7.34
N SER A 166 17.29 -22.48 -7.68
CA SER A 166 18.53 -23.10 -7.20
C SER A 166 18.68 -23.05 -5.67
N ASN A 167 17.98 -22.13 -5.01
CA ASN A 167 17.95 -21.95 -3.56
C ASN A 167 16.66 -22.42 -2.89
N ALA A 168 15.69 -22.94 -3.64
CA ALA A 168 14.42 -23.40 -3.10
C ALA A 168 14.63 -24.43 -1.97
N GLY A 169 13.95 -24.23 -0.85
CA GLY A 169 14.05 -25.10 0.33
C GLY A 169 15.35 -24.95 1.15
N LYS A 170 16.29 -24.09 0.76
CA LYS A 170 17.47 -23.77 1.60
C LYS A 170 17.08 -22.89 2.78
N ARG A 171 17.96 -22.83 3.77
CA ARG A 171 17.76 -21.99 4.96
C ARG A 171 17.70 -20.50 4.57
N PRO A 172 16.68 -19.77 5.01
CA PRO A 172 16.52 -18.37 4.65
C PRO A 172 17.61 -17.50 5.26
N VAL A 173 17.99 -16.45 4.55
CA VAL A 173 18.79 -15.35 5.10
C VAL A 173 17.81 -14.24 5.47
N ILE A 174 17.91 -13.69 6.68
CA ILE A 174 17.14 -12.50 7.08
C ILE A 174 18.09 -11.57 7.83
N PHE A 175 18.11 -10.29 7.47
CA PHE A 175 19.05 -9.29 8.00
C PHE A 175 20.52 -9.74 7.87
N GLY A 176 20.85 -10.37 6.74
CA GLY A 176 22.20 -10.89 6.46
C GLY A 176 22.61 -12.11 7.28
N ARG A 177 21.69 -12.74 8.03
CA ARG A 177 21.98 -13.94 8.84
C ARG A 177 21.18 -15.13 8.35
N GLU A 178 21.85 -16.27 8.17
CA GLU A 178 21.16 -17.53 7.91
C GLU A 178 20.36 -17.97 9.14
N MET A 179 19.06 -18.14 8.98
CA MET A 179 18.14 -18.52 10.04
C MET A 179 17.71 -19.98 9.91
N ASN A 180 17.23 -20.57 11.02
CA ASN A 180 16.51 -21.84 10.94
C ASN A 180 15.20 -21.63 10.17
N SER A 181 14.85 -22.53 9.25
CA SER A 181 13.65 -22.39 8.41
C SER A 181 12.35 -22.25 9.21
N ALA A 182 12.23 -22.94 10.36
CA ALA A 182 11.05 -22.86 11.22
C ALA A 182 10.85 -21.48 11.87
N VAL A 183 11.88 -20.65 11.90
CA VAL A 183 11.83 -19.27 12.42
C VAL A 183 11.89 -18.26 11.28
N GLY A 184 12.75 -18.49 10.29
CA GLY A 184 13.00 -17.56 9.20
C GLY A 184 11.78 -17.35 8.31
N TYR A 185 11.13 -18.41 7.83
CA TYR A 185 9.95 -18.25 6.97
C TYR A 185 8.80 -17.49 7.66
N PRO A 186 8.41 -17.84 8.91
CA PRO A 186 7.42 -17.04 9.63
C PRO A 186 7.84 -15.58 9.87
N LEU A 187 9.12 -15.33 10.13
CA LEU A 187 9.63 -13.97 10.32
C LEU A 187 9.58 -13.16 9.02
N ALA A 188 9.98 -13.74 7.89
CA ALA A 188 9.88 -13.10 6.58
C ALA A 188 8.43 -12.79 6.22
N ALA A 189 7.50 -13.71 6.51
CA ALA A 189 6.07 -13.45 6.33
C ALA A 189 5.57 -12.31 7.23
N ALA A 190 5.99 -12.25 8.50
CA ALA A 190 5.61 -11.15 9.40
C ALA A 190 6.14 -9.80 8.93
N VAL A 191 7.40 -9.75 8.45
CA VAL A 191 7.99 -8.54 7.83
C VAL A 191 7.21 -8.15 6.58
N GLY A 192 6.91 -9.11 5.70
CA GLY A 192 6.14 -8.87 4.48
C GLY A 192 4.73 -8.33 4.77
N VAL A 193 4.01 -8.90 5.73
CA VAL A 193 2.68 -8.39 6.13
C VAL A 193 2.78 -6.93 6.56
N GLY A 194 3.73 -6.60 7.44
CA GLY A 194 3.93 -5.23 7.88
C GLY A 194 4.22 -4.29 6.71
N LEU A 195 5.21 -4.64 5.89
CA LEU A 195 5.67 -3.82 4.76
C LEU A 195 4.55 -3.55 3.74
N PHE A 196 3.89 -4.60 3.27
CA PHE A 196 2.93 -4.48 2.18
C PHE A 196 1.58 -3.92 2.64
N GLU A 197 1.25 -4.00 3.93
CA GLU A 197 0.03 -3.39 4.47
C GLU A 197 0.07 -1.86 4.30
N HIS A 198 1.13 -1.20 4.77
CA HIS A 198 1.18 0.27 4.68
C HIS A 198 1.37 0.77 3.25
N VAL A 199 2.14 0.07 2.40
CA VAL A 199 2.27 0.39 0.97
C VAL A 199 0.90 0.36 0.29
N ALA A 200 0.16 -0.74 0.43
CA ALA A 200 -1.15 -0.90 -0.19
C ALA A 200 -2.12 0.21 0.27
N VAL A 201 -2.17 0.51 1.57
CA VAL A 201 -3.04 1.59 2.06
C VAL A 201 -2.58 2.96 1.52
N ALA A 202 -1.28 3.25 1.53
CA ALA A 202 -0.73 4.53 1.11
C ALA A 202 -1.04 4.82 -0.36
N GLU A 203 -0.73 3.85 -1.22
CA GLU A 203 -0.92 3.98 -2.66
C GLU A 203 -2.39 4.03 -3.04
N GLU A 204 -3.23 3.16 -2.48
CA GLU A 204 -4.65 3.17 -2.81
C GLU A 204 -5.33 4.47 -2.36
N MET A 205 -4.98 5.00 -1.18
CA MET A 205 -5.46 6.30 -0.75
C MET A 205 -5.01 7.42 -1.70
N ALA A 206 -3.76 7.41 -2.16
CA ALA A 206 -3.23 8.44 -3.04
C ALA A 206 -3.83 8.36 -4.46
N PHE A 207 -3.74 7.20 -5.10
CA PHE A 207 -4.13 7.04 -6.50
C PHE A 207 -5.65 6.88 -6.68
N ARG A 208 -6.34 6.12 -5.82
CA ARG A 208 -7.77 5.86 -5.96
C ARG A 208 -8.56 6.86 -5.13
N GLY A 209 -8.19 6.97 -3.86
CA GLY A 209 -8.88 7.84 -2.91
C GLY A 209 -8.81 9.32 -3.29
N ALA A 210 -7.62 9.87 -3.51
CA ALA A 210 -7.43 11.28 -3.81
C ALA A 210 -7.48 11.56 -5.32
N LEU A 211 -6.59 10.96 -6.12
CA LEU A 211 -6.41 11.31 -7.53
C LEU A 211 -7.62 10.90 -8.39
N GLN A 212 -8.00 9.62 -8.40
CA GLN A 212 -9.12 9.12 -9.20
C GLN A 212 -10.44 9.78 -8.76
N SER A 213 -10.70 9.94 -7.47
CA SER A 213 -11.91 10.64 -7.00
C SER A 213 -11.94 12.11 -7.40
N SER A 214 -10.81 12.81 -7.34
CA SER A 214 -10.72 14.21 -7.77
C SER A 214 -11.00 14.36 -9.26
N TRP A 215 -10.43 13.50 -10.09
CA TRP A 215 -10.71 13.51 -11.52
C TRP A 215 -12.11 13.01 -11.87
N ALA A 216 -12.71 12.13 -11.07
CA ALA A 216 -14.09 11.71 -11.29
C ALA A 216 -15.06 12.89 -11.12
N ARG A 217 -14.74 13.83 -10.23
CA ARG A 217 -15.51 15.08 -10.05
C ARG A 217 -15.30 16.09 -11.17
N SER A 218 -14.08 16.23 -11.70
CA SER A 218 -13.76 17.26 -12.69
C SER A 218 -13.87 16.82 -14.16
N LEU A 219 -13.82 15.51 -14.43
CA LEU A 219 -13.87 14.93 -15.78
C LEU A 219 -15.11 14.04 -15.92
N ASP A 220 -14.97 12.78 -15.52
CA ASP A 220 -16.00 11.76 -15.28
C ASP A 220 -15.31 10.50 -14.74
N GLU A 221 -16.08 9.52 -14.29
CA GLU A 221 -15.56 8.30 -13.67
C GLU A 221 -14.64 7.49 -14.61
N THR A 222 -14.92 7.45 -15.92
CA THR A 222 -14.17 6.62 -16.88
C THR A 222 -12.84 7.26 -17.23
N ARG A 223 -12.82 8.57 -17.52
CA ARG A 223 -11.57 9.32 -17.76
C ARG A 223 -10.70 9.36 -16.51
N ALA A 224 -11.31 9.53 -15.33
CA ALA A 224 -10.60 9.52 -14.07
C ALA A 224 -9.90 8.17 -13.81
N TRP A 225 -10.62 7.06 -14.01
CA TRP A 225 -10.06 5.71 -13.92
C TRP A 225 -8.88 5.53 -14.89
N ALA A 226 -9.06 5.87 -16.16
CA ALA A 226 -8.01 5.70 -17.17
C ALA A 226 -6.75 6.52 -16.84
N TYR A 227 -6.92 7.80 -16.50
CA TYR A 227 -5.78 8.66 -16.18
C TYR A 227 -5.11 8.29 -14.85
N ALA A 228 -5.86 7.93 -13.82
CA ALA A 228 -5.27 7.47 -12.56
C ALA A 228 -4.45 6.20 -12.75
N SER A 229 -4.91 5.29 -13.61
CA SER A 229 -4.17 4.06 -13.95
C SER A 229 -2.87 4.35 -14.71
N LEU A 230 -2.89 5.30 -15.64
CA LEU A 230 -1.70 5.74 -16.38
C LEU A 230 -0.68 6.43 -15.46
N VAL A 231 -1.15 7.27 -14.53
CA VAL A 231 -0.25 7.90 -13.54
C VAL A 231 0.32 6.88 -12.56
N PHE A 232 -0.49 5.91 -12.13
CA PHE A 232 -0.03 4.78 -11.31
C PHE A 232 1.11 4.03 -12.00
N GLY A 233 0.92 3.63 -13.27
CA GLY A 233 1.97 3.03 -14.08
C GLY A 233 3.19 3.95 -14.20
N ALA A 234 3.01 5.20 -14.60
CA ALA A 234 4.10 6.15 -14.78
C ALA A 234 4.95 6.37 -13.51
N ALA A 235 4.33 6.41 -12.32
CA ALA A 235 5.03 6.51 -11.05
C ALA A 235 5.99 5.32 -10.84
N HIS A 236 5.53 4.10 -11.16
CA HIS A 236 6.31 2.87 -11.13
C HIS A 236 7.34 2.78 -12.26
N GLY A 237 7.28 3.64 -13.28
CA GLY A 237 8.33 3.76 -14.29
C GLY A 237 9.70 4.09 -13.67
N SER A 238 9.71 4.75 -12.51
CA SER A 238 10.93 5.05 -11.75
C SER A 238 11.69 3.80 -11.26
N ASN A 239 11.01 2.64 -11.14
CA ASN A 239 11.64 1.37 -10.78
C ASN A 239 12.72 0.93 -11.79
N VAL A 240 12.73 1.51 -13.01
CA VAL A 240 13.81 1.25 -13.97
C VAL A 240 15.19 1.72 -13.49
N LEU A 241 15.25 2.68 -12.55
CA LEU A 241 16.49 3.22 -12.00
C LEU A 241 17.21 2.23 -11.08
N PHE A 242 16.44 1.26 -10.60
CA PHE A 242 16.71 0.31 -9.55
C PHE A 242 17.09 -1.07 -10.13
N LEU A 243 16.59 -1.39 -11.33
CA LEU A 243 16.95 -2.59 -12.08
C LEU A 243 18.34 -2.60 -12.74
N ASP A 244 18.87 -3.81 -12.95
CA ASP A 244 20.07 -4.05 -13.75
C ASP A 244 19.87 -3.63 -15.20
N ARG A 245 20.94 -3.15 -15.84
CA ARG A 245 20.90 -2.62 -17.22
C ARG A 245 20.26 -3.59 -18.22
N GLY A 246 20.45 -4.90 -18.05
CA GLY A 246 19.88 -5.93 -18.92
C GLY A 246 18.36 -6.06 -18.80
N GLN A 247 17.78 -5.78 -17.62
CA GLN A 247 16.34 -5.92 -17.35
C GLN A 247 15.54 -4.68 -17.74
N ARG A 248 16.16 -3.49 -17.77
CA ARG A 248 15.47 -2.19 -17.90
C ARG A 248 14.54 -2.09 -19.11
N LEU A 249 14.99 -2.52 -20.29
CA LEU A 249 14.17 -2.42 -21.50
C LEU A 249 12.97 -3.38 -21.43
N THR A 250 13.19 -4.60 -20.96
CA THR A 250 12.13 -5.60 -20.76
C THR A 250 11.12 -5.14 -19.71
N TYR A 251 11.58 -4.53 -18.62
CA TYR A 251 10.73 -3.91 -17.61
C TYR A 251 9.83 -2.83 -18.20
N LEU A 252 10.40 -1.88 -18.96
CA LEU A 252 9.61 -0.82 -19.60
C LEU A 252 8.62 -1.37 -20.64
N ALA A 253 8.98 -2.45 -21.34
CA ALA A 253 8.15 -3.03 -22.38
C ALA A 253 7.04 -3.95 -21.87
N VAL A 254 7.23 -4.63 -20.73
CA VAL A 254 6.32 -5.67 -20.23
C VAL A 254 5.88 -5.42 -18.78
N GLY A 255 6.82 -5.07 -17.91
CA GLY A 255 6.56 -4.75 -16.50
C GLY A 255 5.67 -3.52 -16.31
N LEU A 256 6.05 -2.40 -16.94
CA LEU A 256 5.33 -1.13 -16.81
C LEU A 256 3.89 -1.21 -17.36
N PRO A 257 3.62 -1.82 -18.54
CA PRO A 257 2.25 -2.07 -18.99
C PRO A 257 1.46 -2.97 -18.04
N PHE A 258 2.08 -4.02 -17.50
CA PHE A 258 1.43 -4.88 -16.51
C PHE A 258 1.03 -4.10 -15.24
N ILE A 259 1.94 -3.29 -14.68
CA ILE A 259 1.65 -2.46 -13.51
C ILE A 259 0.55 -1.44 -13.81
N THR A 260 0.52 -0.87 -15.01
CA THR A 260 -0.55 0.03 -15.46
C THR A 260 -1.90 -0.69 -15.50
N LEU A 261 -1.93 -1.93 -16.00
CA LEU A 261 -3.15 -2.77 -16.06
C LEU A 261 -3.61 -3.22 -14.67
N LEU A 262 -2.68 -3.62 -13.79
CA LEU A 262 -2.97 -3.86 -12.38
C LEU A 262 -3.58 -2.61 -11.76
N GLY A 263 -2.98 -1.45 -12.04
CA GLY A 263 -3.46 -0.17 -11.58
C GLY A 263 -4.91 0.11 -12.03
N GLY A 264 -5.20 -0.23 -13.28
CA GLY A 264 -6.53 -0.20 -13.86
C GLY A 264 -7.51 -1.14 -13.18
N TYR A 265 -7.10 -2.37 -12.88
CA TYR A 265 -7.97 -3.31 -12.16
C TYR A 265 -8.32 -2.81 -10.76
N LEU A 266 -7.33 -2.31 -10.00
CA LEU A 266 -7.53 -1.72 -8.68
C LEU A 266 -8.49 -0.51 -8.75
N GLY A 267 -8.34 0.35 -9.76
CA GLY A 267 -9.23 1.48 -10.01
C GLY A 267 -10.67 1.08 -10.40
N LEU A 268 -10.84 -0.03 -11.11
CA LEU A 268 -12.16 -0.62 -11.40
C LEU A 268 -12.78 -1.24 -10.14
N ALA A 269 -11.99 -1.99 -9.36
CA ALA A 269 -12.43 -2.56 -8.09
C ALA A 269 -12.93 -1.46 -7.15
N TYR A 270 -12.22 -0.33 -7.06
CA TYR A 270 -12.66 0.85 -6.33
C TYR A 270 -14.02 1.36 -6.82
N ARG A 271 -14.19 1.53 -8.13
CA ARG A 271 -15.43 2.02 -8.74
C ARG A 271 -16.63 1.06 -8.56
N TRP A 272 -16.42 -0.23 -8.84
CA TRP A 272 -17.45 -1.28 -8.74
C TRP A 272 -17.97 -1.47 -7.31
N ASN A 273 -17.18 -1.07 -6.32
CA ASN A 273 -17.53 -1.15 -4.91
C ASN A 273 -17.88 0.23 -4.33
N ASP A 274 -18.51 1.08 -5.13
CA ASP A 274 -19.05 2.36 -4.69
C ASP A 274 -18.03 3.31 -4.07
N TYR A 275 -16.81 3.31 -4.63
CA TYR A 275 -15.70 4.13 -4.15
C TYR A 275 -15.31 3.80 -2.69
N SER A 276 -15.49 2.54 -2.30
CA SER A 276 -14.86 1.94 -1.12
C SER A 276 -13.44 1.51 -1.48
N LEU A 277 -12.44 1.96 -0.71
CA LEU A 277 -11.03 1.60 -0.91
C LEU A 277 -10.71 0.18 -0.42
N ALA A 278 -11.51 -0.38 0.48
CA ALA A 278 -11.19 -1.65 1.14
C ALA A 278 -10.92 -2.81 0.15
N PRO A 279 -11.69 -3.01 -0.94
CA PRO A 279 -11.38 -4.06 -1.92
C PRO A 279 -10.08 -3.84 -2.68
N SER A 280 -9.77 -2.60 -3.08
CA SER A 280 -8.54 -2.33 -3.83
C SER A 280 -7.32 -2.47 -2.94
N VAL A 281 -7.39 -2.01 -1.67
CA VAL A 281 -6.35 -2.25 -0.65
C VAL A 281 -6.13 -3.75 -0.44
N ALA A 282 -7.19 -4.55 -0.31
CA ALA A 282 -7.05 -5.98 -0.12
C ALA A 282 -6.39 -6.67 -1.32
N ILE A 283 -6.78 -6.32 -2.55
CA ILE A 283 -6.17 -6.88 -3.77
C ILE A 283 -4.69 -6.51 -3.84
N HIS A 284 -4.37 -5.23 -3.62
CA HIS A 284 -3.00 -4.71 -3.67
C HIS A 284 -2.11 -5.40 -2.63
N PHE A 285 -2.55 -5.42 -1.37
CA PHE A 285 -1.84 -6.11 -0.29
C PHE A 285 -1.56 -7.58 -0.61
N TRP A 286 -2.60 -8.34 -0.99
CA TRP A 286 -2.43 -9.77 -1.21
C TRP A 286 -1.61 -10.06 -2.46
N TYR A 287 -1.70 -9.22 -3.48
CA TYR A 287 -0.82 -9.32 -4.64
C TYR A 287 0.65 -9.18 -4.23
N ASP A 288 1.02 -8.08 -3.57
CA ASP A 288 2.40 -7.79 -3.17
C ASP A 288 2.93 -8.85 -2.20
N PHE A 289 2.13 -9.21 -1.19
CA PHE A 289 2.50 -10.23 -0.22
C PHE A 289 2.74 -11.59 -0.89
N LEU A 290 1.86 -12.01 -1.81
CA LEU A 290 1.96 -13.34 -2.43
C LEU A 290 3.06 -13.40 -3.49
N ILE A 291 3.27 -12.34 -4.28
CA ILE A 291 4.34 -12.32 -5.28
C ILE A 291 5.70 -12.34 -4.59
N GLU A 292 5.86 -11.58 -3.49
CA GLU A 292 7.11 -11.59 -2.73
C GLU A 292 7.27 -12.90 -1.94
N ALA A 293 6.20 -13.44 -1.36
CA ALA A 293 6.27 -14.76 -0.72
C ALA A 293 6.68 -15.85 -1.72
N PHE A 294 6.17 -15.78 -2.96
CA PHE A 294 6.60 -16.66 -4.04
C PHE A 294 8.10 -16.49 -4.33
N ALA A 295 8.57 -15.26 -4.55
CA ALA A 295 9.98 -14.95 -4.79
C ALA A 295 10.90 -15.43 -3.64
N PHE A 296 10.49 -15.22 -2.40
CA PHE A 296 11.23 -15.66 -1.22
C PHE A 296 11.27 -17.19 -1.08
N VAL A 297 10.20 -17.89 -1.43
CA VAL A 297 10.19 -19.37 -1.39
C VAL A 297 11.09 -19.96 -2.47
N THR A 298 11.15 -19.34 -3.66
CA THR A 298 12.01 -19.79 -4.77
C THR A 298 13.49 -19.46 -4.55
N ASP A 299 13.78 -18.30 -3.96
CA ASP A 299 15.14 -17.89 -3.60
C ASP A 299 15.24 -17.27 -2.19
N PRO A 300 15.21 -18.11 -1.13
CA PRO A 300 15.29 -17.64 0.26
C PRO A 300 16.68 -17.12 0.65
N LYS A 301 17.67 -17.20 -0.25
CA LYS A 301 19.03 -16.70 -0.02
C LYS A 301 19.20 -15.26 -0.50
N ASN A 302 18.59 -14.94 -1.64
CA ASN A 302 18.76 -13.65 -2.30
C ASN A 302 17.46 -12.85 -2.45
N SER A 303 16.35 -13.19 -1.80
CA SER A 303 15.12 -12.38 -1.92
C SER A 303 15.26 -11.00 -1.25
N PRO A 304 14.55 -9.96 -1.74
CA PRO A 304 14.44 -8.65 -1.08
C PRO A 304 14.00 -8.72 0.39
N LEU A 305 13.08 -9.63 0.76
CA LEU A 305 12.72 -9.90 2.17
C LEU A 305 13.85 -10.49 3.00
N ALA A 306 14.90 -11.01 2.37
CA ALA A 306 16.09 -11.44 3.08
C ALA A 306 16.84 -10.27 3.73
N LEU A 307 16.56 -9.02 3.30
CA LEU A 307 17.24 -7.80 3.76
C LEU A 307 18.75 -8.05 3.82
N SER A 308 19.26 -8.76 2.80
CA SER A 308 20.65 -9.17 2.73
C SER A 308 21.49 -7.97 2.30
N TRP A 309 22.72 -7.95 2.80
CA TRP A 309 23.68 -6.89 2.49
C TRP A 309 23.91 -6.81 0.98
N GLY A 310 23.50 -5.68 0.40
CA GLY A 310 23.96 -5.26 -0.93
C GLY A 310 23.06 -5.58 -2.12
N MET A 311 21.75 -5.78 -1.95
CA MET A 311 20.85 -5.80 -3.10
C MET A 311 20.37 -4.40 -3.48
N PRO A 312 20.50 -3.99 -4.76
CA PRO A 312 19.75 -2.86 -5.28
C PRO A 312 18.28 -3.28 -5.35
N PHE A 313 17.41 -2.49 -4.73
CA PHE A 313 16.00 -2.40 -5.14
C PHE A 313 15.99 -2.13 -6.64
#